data_AF-A0A9D5KFT3-F1
#
_entry.id   AF-A0A9D5KFT3-F1
#
_cell.length_a   1.000
_cell.length_b   1.000
_cell.length_c   1.000
_cell.angle_alpha   90.00
_cell.angle_beta   90.00
_cell.angle_gamma   90.00
#
_symmetry.space_group_name_H-M   'P 1'
#
loop_
_entity.id
_entity.type
_entity.pdbx_description
1 polymer ?
#
loop_
_entity_poly.entity_id
_entity_poly.type
_entity_poly.pdbx_seq_one_letter_code
_entity_poly.pdbx_strand_id
1 'polypeptide(L)'
;MKHEKAIHNTGSAAAVIGMAVACALITAGCMRYLTHDRAEVLLDGVDIDQTLEIAEMVMEEGERGMSLSLWAIRDQRLTPGQAGRVSELYFEYVDSLLGKFDTWHMTWAISNMYRHGNTGVKDSLRLAYLDATVRAADTHALADKHVNGEKLWMGDAHIGGRRYSQKHVVVPGNPDYVQSAKEYRRREMDE
;
A
#
# COMPACT_ATOMS: atom_id res chain seq x y z
N MET A 1 50.16 -20.47 52.93
CA MET A 1 50.04 -20.20 51.49
C MET A 1 48.61 -20.49 51.08
N LYS A 2 47.78 -19.45 50.91
CA LYS A 2 46.35 -19.56 50.57
C LYS A 2 46.22 -19.58 49.05
N HIS A 3 45.51 -20.56 48.49
CA HIS A 3 45.15 -20.62 47.08
C HIS A 3 43.89 -19.79 46.83
N GLU A 4 44.01 -18.77 45.99
CA GLU A 4 42.91 -17.97 45.48
C GLU A 4 42.67 -18.39 44.02
N LYS A 5 41.48 -18.92 43.73
CA LYS A 5 41.04 -19.22 42.35
C LYS A 5 40.29 -18.01 41.81
N ALA A 6 40.88 -17.33 40.83
CA ALA A 6 40.17 -16.36 40.00
C ALA A 6 39.34 -17.09 38.94
N ILE A 7 38.03 -16.93 38.98
CA ILE A 7 37.10 -17.34 37.91
C ILE A 7 36.96 -16.13 36.98
N HIS A 8 37.56 -16.21 35.80
CA HIS A 8 37.33 -15.22 34.74
C HIS A 8 35.97 -15.50 34.08
N ASN A 9 35.05 -14.54 34.26
CA ASN A 9 33.75 -14.49 33.62
C ASN A 9 33.92 -14.00 32.16
N THR A 10 33.99 -14.92 31.19
CA THR A 10 33.99 -14.58 29.76
C THR A 10 32.56 -14.51 29.24
N GLY A 11 31.90 -13.40 29.54
CA GLY A 11 30.58 -13.06 29.01
C GLY A 11 30.67 -12.37 27.65
N SER A 12 30.17 -13.06 26.62
CA SER A 12 29.26 -12.48 25.61
C SER A 12 29.79 -11.41 24.64
N ALA A 13 30.70 -11.79 23.74
CA ALA A 13 30.85 -11.09 22.45
C ALA A 13 30.03 -11.76 21.32
N ALA A 14 29.75 -13.06 21.43
CA ALA A 14 29.04 -13.83 20.39
C ALA A 14 27.52 -13.58 20.36
N ALA A 15 26.90 -13.21 21.49
CA ALA A 15 25.44 -12.98 21.54
C ALA A 15 25.02 -11.64 20.90
N VAL A 16 25.91 -10.65 20.87
CA VAL A 16 25.60 -9.31 20.34
C VAL A 16 25.58 -9.30 18.80
N ILE A 17 26.40 -10.13 18.15
CA ILE A 17 26.45 -10.24 16.69
C ILE A 17 25.24 -11.03 16.16
N GLY A 18 24.78 -12.06 16.88
CA GLY A 18 23.60 -12.84 16.50
C GLY A 18 22.29 -12.05 16.49
N MET A 19 22.14 -11.10 17.42
CA MET A 19 20.91 -10.29 17.54
C MET A 19 20.82 -9.19 16.48
N ALA A 20 21.95 -8.63 16.05
CA ALA A 20 22.00 -7.65 14.96
C ALA A 20 21.69 -8.28 13.59
N VAL A 21 22.15 -9.51 13.33
CA VAL A 21 21.84 -10.24 12.10
C VAL A 21 20.39 -10.72 12.06
N ALA A 22 19.82 -11.14 13.20
CA ALA A 22 18.41 -11.51 13.30
C ALA A 22 17.48 -10.30 13.08
N CYS A 23 17.80 -9.12 13.59
CA CYS A 23 17.02 -7.89 13.32
C CYS A 23 17.09 -7.46 11.84
N ALA A 24 18.22 -7.65 11.16
CA ALA A 24 18.35 -7.35 9.73
C ALA A 24 17.58 -8.33 8.83
N LEU A 25 17.40 -9.59 9.27
CA LEU A 25 16.61 -10.59 8.54
C LEU A 25 15.10 -10.45 8.75
N ILE A 26 14.66 -9.85 9.86
CA ILE A 26 13.24 -9.60 10.13
C ILE A 26 12.73 -8.39 9.33
N THR A 27 13.56 -7.37 9.08
CA THR A 27 13.15 -6.20 8.27
C THR A 27 13.09 -6.50 6.77
N ALA A 28 13.85 -7.47 6.27
CA ALA A 28 13.75 -7.95 4.89
C ALA A 28 12.47 -8.76 4.61
N GLY A 29 11.78 -9.24 5.66
CA GLY A 29 10.56 -10.06 5.54
C GLY A 29 9.27 -9.27 5.32
N CYS A 30 9.24 -7.97 5.60
CA CYS A 30 8.01 -7.19 5.64
C CYS A 30 7.51 -6.67 4.28
N MET A 31 8.34 -6.71 3.23
CA MET A 31 7.99 -6.19 1.89
C MET A 31 8.31 -7.18 0.76
N ARG A 32 8.01 -8.46 0.98
CA ARG A 32 8.42 -9.59 0.11
C ARG A 32 7.83 -9.55 -1.30
N TYR A 33 6.68 -8.91 -1.50
CA TYR A 33 6.00 -8.90 -2.79
C TYR A 33 6.11 -7.55 -3.51
N LEU A 34 7.04 -6.69 -3.07
CA LEU A 34 7.35 -5.46 -3.78
C LEU A 34 8.33 -5.69 -4.93
N THR A 35 8.08 -4.98 -6.02
CA THR A 35 8.90 -4.97 -7.23
C THR A 35 9.07 -3.54 -7.75
N HIS A 36 9.96 -3.40 -8.73
CA HIS A 36 10.14 -2.19 -9.55
C HIS A 36 9.78 -2.42 -11.02
N ASP A 37 9.26 -3.61 -11.38
CA ASP A 37 8.67 -3.87 -12.68
C ASP A 37 7.14 -3.86 -12.60
N ARG A 38 6.51 -2.93 -13.31
CA ARG A 38 5.05 -2.80 -13.34
C ARG A 38 4.39 -4.02 -13.97
N ALA A 39 5.03 -4.65 -14.94
CA ALA A 39 4.44 -5.77 -15.66
C ALA A 39 4.16 -6.98 -14.74
N GLU A 40 4.92 -7.13 -13.66
CA GLU A 40 4.76 -8.22 -12.69
C GLU A 40 3.53 -8.07 -11.79
N VAL A 41 2.90 -6.89 -11.77
CA VAL A 41 1.82 -6.56 -10.81
C VAL A 41 0.54 -6.10 -11.48
N LEU A 42 0.51 -6.03 -12.81
CA LEU A 42 -0.71 -5.76 -13.55
C LEU A 42 -1.66 -6.96 -13.45
N LEU A 43 -2.93 -6.67 -13.20
CA LEU A 43 -3.99 -7.65 -13.22
C LEU A 43 -4.66 -7.63 -14.58
N ASP A 44 -4.64 -8.76 -15.27
CA ASP A 44 -5.37 -8.94 -16.52
C ASP A 44 -6.88 -8.93 -16.25
N GLY A 45 -7.62 -8.12 -17.02
CA GLY A 45 -9.07 -8.05 -16.93
C GLY A 45 -9.63 -7.31 -15.71
N VAL A 46 -8.82 -6.49 -15.02
CA VAL A 46 -9.31 -5.64 -13.93
C VAL A 46 -10.40 -4.67 -14.40
N ASP A 47 -11.53 -4.65 -13.69
CA ASP A 47 -12.59 -3.66 -13.86
C ASP A 47 -12.39 -2.52 -12.84
N ILE A 48 -11.70 -1.47 -13.29
CA ILE A 48 -11.38 -0.33 -12.44
C ILE A 48 -12.63 0.44 -12.04
N ASP A 49 -13.64 0.55 -12.90
CA ASP A 49 -14.83 1.35 -12.59
C ASP A 49 -15.63 0.71 -11.45
N GLN A 50 -15.84 -0.61 -11.50
CA GLN A 50 -16.47 -1.35 -10.40
C GLN A 50 -15.57 -1.43 -9.16
N THR A 51 -14.25 -1.48 -9.33
CA THR A 51 -13.33 -1.42 -8.18
C THR A 51 -13.41 -0.06 -7.46
N LEU A 52 -13.57 1.04 -8.21
CA LEU A 52 -13.75 2.37 -7.63
C LEU A 52 -15.11 2.52 -6.94
N GLU A 53 -16.16 1.83 -7.41
CA GLU A 53 -17.43 1.73 -6.67
C GLU A 53 -17.26 1.04 -5.32
N ILE A 54 -16.47 -0.05 -5.27
CA ILE A 54 -16.14 -0.72 -4.00
C ILE A 54 -15.32 0.21 -3.11
N ALA A 55 -14.36 0.93 -3.68
CA ALA A 55 -13.53 1.86 -2.93
C ALA A 55 -14.33 2.96 -2.25
N GLU A 56 -15.30 3.53 -2.97
CA GLU A 56 -16.24 4.52 -2.45
C GLU A 56 -17.05 3.95 -1.28
N MET A 57 -17.66 2.77 -1.43
CA MET A 57 -18.42 2.11 -0.35
C MET A 57 -17.57 1.90 0.92
N VAL A 58 -16.33 1.41 0.78
CA VAL A 58 -15.43 1.20 1.92
C VAL A 58 -15.00 2.52 2.57
N MET A 59 -14.83 3.59 1.78
CA MET A 59 -14.43 4.89 2.31
C MET A 59 -15.59 5.60 3.03
N GLU A 60 -16.83 5.41 2.57
CA GLU A 60 -18.04 5.92 3.24
C GLU A 60 -18.21 5.38 4.67
N GLU A 61 -17.75 4.14 4.93
CA GLU A 61 -17.76 3.54 6.28
C GLU A 61 -16.77 4.25 7.24
N GLY A 62 -15.73 4.90 6.70
CA GLY A 62 -14.81 5.73 7.47
C GLY A 62 -13.88 4.97 8.43
N GLU A 63 -13.71 3.66 8.23
CA GLU A 63 -12.87 2.84 9.11
C GLU A 63 -11.38 2.91 8.78
N ARG A 64 -10.54 2.55 9.75
CA ARG A 64 -9.10 2.43 9.55
C ARG A 64 -8.82 1.38 8.47
N GLY A 65 -7.96 1.73 7.51
CA GLY A 65 -7.64 0.88 6.37
C GLY A 65 -8.44 1.19 5.11
N MET A 66 -9.38 2.13 5.13
CA MET A 66 -10.12 2.56 3.93
C MET A 66 -9.21 3.06 2.79
N SER A 67 -8.02 3.57 3.12
CA SER A 67 -7.01 3.96 2.13
C SER A 67 -6.54 2.80 1.25
N LEU A 68 -6.68 1.56 1.73
CA LEU A 68 -6.26 0.37 1.01
C LEU A 68 -7.07 0.15 -0.27
N SER A 69 -8.30 0.65 -0.35
CA SER A 69 -9.15 0.53 -1.54
C SER A 69 -8.51 1.16 -2.78
N LEU A 70 -7.89 2.34 -2.63
CA LEU A 70 -7.14 2.96 -3.73
C LEU A 70 -5.72 2.39 -3.85
N TRP A 71 -5.08 2.07 -2.72
CA TRP A 71 -3.75 1.47 -2.73
C TRP A 71 -3.71 0.14 -3.50
N ALA A 72 -4.75 -0.68 -3.43
CA ALA A 72 -4.82 -1.99 -4.08
C ALA A 72 -4.76 -1.91 -5.62
N ILE A 73 -5.19 -0.79 -6.21
CA ILE A 73 -5.18 -0.58 -7.67
C ILE A 73 -4.11 0.39 -8.15
N ARG A 74 -3.22 0.86 -7.28
CA ARG A 74 -2.27 1.96 -7.59
C ARG A 74 -1.31 1.69 -8.75
N ASP A 75 -1.07 0.43 -9.06
CA ASP A 75 -0.16 0.01 -10.12
C ASP A 75 -0.91 -0.28 -11.44
N GLN A 76 -2.24 -0.34 -11.40
CA GLN A 76 -3.08 -0.68 -12.55
C GLN A 76 -3.16 0.48 -13.56
N ARG A 77 -3.59 0.17 -14.78
CA ARG A 77 -3.74 1.18 -15.85
C ARG A 77 -5.08 1.90 -15.67
N LEU A 78 -5.02 3.23 -15.62
CA LEU A 78 -6.20 4.08 -15.54
C LEU A 78 -6.43 4.82 -16.86
N THR A 79 -7.70 5.07 -17.16
CA THR A 79 -8.10 6.13 -18.09
C THR A 79 -8.08 7.49 -17.39
N PRO A 80 -8.09 8.62 -18.12
CA PRO A 80 -8.19 9.95 -17.51
C PRO A 80 -9.46 10.14 -16.67
N GLY A 81 -10.59 9.52 -17.06
CA GLY A 81 -11.84 9.57 -16.30
C GLY A 81 -11.74 8.83 -14.98
N GLN A 82 -11.17 7.63 -14.98
CA GLN A 82 -10.88 6.85 -13.76
C GLN A 82 -9.92 7.60 -12.84
N ALA A 83 -8.88 8.21 -13.41
CA ALA A 83 -7.95 9.05 -12.66
C ALA A 83 -8.64 10.28 -12.04
N GLY A 84 -9.64 10.86 -12.73
CA GLY A 84 -10.50 11.91 -12.19
C GLY A 84 -11.29 11.43 -10.96
N ARG A 85 -11.97 10.28 -11.07
CA ARG A 85 -12.71 9.67 -9.95
C ARG A 85 -11.81 9.33 -8.76
N VAL A 86 -10.59 8.83 -9.01
CA VAL A 86 -9.59 8.65 -7.95
C VAL A 86 -9.26 9.98 -7.26
N SER A 87 -9.09 11.07 -8.02
CA SER A 87 -8.81 12.39 -7.44
C SER A 87 -9.97 12.91 -6.61
N GLU A 88 -11.21 12.65 -7.01
CA GLU A 88 -12.42 13.00 -6.26
C GLU A 88 -12.45 12.27 -4.91
N LEU A 89 -12.35 10.94 -4.93
CA LEU A 89 -12.28 10.11 -3.71
C LEU A 89 -11.12 10.53 -2.81
N TYR A 90 -9.95 10.85 -3.39
CA TYR A 90 -8.83 11.35 -2.60
C TYR A 90 -9.21 12.61 -1.81
N PHE A 91 -9.71 13.64 -2.48
CA PHE A 91 -10.01 14.91 -1.81
C PHE A 91 -11.22 14.83 -0.87
N GLU A 92 -12.14 13.90 -1.12
CA GLU A 92 -13.27 13.65 -0.23
C GLU A 92 -12.82 13.05 1.11
N TYR A 93 -11.88 12.11 1.11
CA TYR A 93 -11.53 11.31 2.31
C TYR A 93 -10.14 11.60 2.90
N VAL A 94 -9.24 12.31 2.22
CA VAL A 94 -7.85 12.48 2.69
C VAL A 94 -7.75 13.17 4.05
N ASP A 95 -8.66 14.09 4.37
CA ASP A 95 -8.66 14.82 5.64
C ASP A 95 -9.31 14.05 6.80
N SER A 96 -10.04 12.96 6.50
CA SER A 96 -10.62 12.07 7.52
C SER A 96 -9.76 10.84 7.84
N LEU A 97 -8.58 10.69 7.20
CA LEU A 97 -7.71 9.53 7.38
C LEU A 97 -7.26 9.35 8.84
N LEU A 98 -7.39 8.11 9.33
CA LEU A 98 -7.06 7.75 10.71
C LEU A 98 -5.58 7.37 10.85
N GLY A 99 -4.76 8.41 11.02
CA GLY A 99 -3.35 8.27 11.40
C GLY A 99 -2.43 7.82 10.27
N LYS A 100 -1.17 7.56 10.64
CA LYS A 100 -0.06 7.44 9.68
C LYS A 100 -0.20 6.29 8.68
N PHE A 101 -0.91 5.22 9.06
CA PHE A 101 -1.10 4.07 8.18
C PHE A 101 -1.91 4.48 6.95
N ASP A 102 -3.08 5.10 7.16
CA ASP A 102 -3.96 5.47 6.06
C ASP A 102 -3.39 6.61 5.23
N THR A 103 -2.76 7.61 5.88
CA THR A 103 -2.05 8.67 5.17
C THR A 103 -0.95 8.12 4.26
N TRP A 104 -0.14 7.16 4.74
CA TRP A 104 0.92 6.55 3.93
C TRP A 104 0.37 5.80 2.72
N HIS A 105 -0.63 4.92 2.91
CA HIS A 105 -1.13 4.09 1.80
C HIS A 105 -1.91 4.93 0.78
N MET A 106 -2.69 5.91 1.22
CA MET A 106 -3.40 6.84 0.34
C MET A 106 -2.43 7.65 -0.52
N THR A 107 -1.44 8.30 0.10
CA THR A 107 -0.48 9.14 -0.62
C THR A 107 0.41 8.33 -1.57
N TRP A 108 0.78 7.11 -1.18
CA TRP A 108 1.48 6.18 -2.07
C TRP A 108 0.63 5.76 -3.26
N ALA A 109 -0.67 5.52 -3.06
CA ALA A 109 -1.58 5.19 -4.16
C ALA A 109 -1.59 6.29 -5.23
N ILE A 110 -1.80 7.53 -4.81
CA ILE A 110 -1.84 8.68 -5.72
C ILE A 110 -0.50 8.89 -6.44
N SER A 111 0.63 8.77 -5.74
CA SER A 111 1.96 8.92 -6.35
C SER A 111 2.20 7.87 -7.43
N ASN A 112 1.93 6.59 -7.16
CA ASN A 112 2.12 5.54 -8.14
C ASN A 112 1.23 5.76 -9.37
N MET A 113 -0.06 6.02 -9.18
CA MET A 113 -0.99 6.24 -10.28
C MET A 113 -0.59 7.45 -11.15
N TYR A 114 -0.21 8.57 -10.53
CA TYR A 114 0.25 9.76 -11.25
C TYR A 114 1.54 9.48 -12.03
N ARG A 115 2.54 8.89 -11.38
CA ARG A 115 3.87 8.69 -11.98
C ARG A 115 3.85 7.64 -13.09
N HIS A 116 2.97 6.64 -12.99
CA HIS A 116 2.71 5.66 -14.05
C HIS A 116 1.77 6.14 -15.16
N GLY A 117 1.04 7.24 -14.92
CA GLY A 117 0.04 7.77 -15.82
C GLY A 117 0.61 8.30 -17.13
N ASN A 118 -0.20 8.22 -18.19
CA ASN A 118 0.00 9.04 -19.38
C ASN A 118 -0.35 10.51 -19.08
N THR A 119 -0.22 11.40 -20.06
CA THR A 119 -0.50 12.83 -19.89
C THR A 119 -1.90 13.09 -19.32
N GLY A 120 -2.95 12.45 -19.87
CA GLY A 120 -4.32 12.68 -19.39
C GLY A 120 -4.55 12.20 -17.96
N VAL A 121 -3.98 11.04 -17.58
CA VAL A 121 -4.04 10.55 -16.18
C VAL A 121 -3.29 11.50 -15.23
N LYS A 122 -2.12 12.00 -15.64
CA LYS A 122 -1.35 12.97 -14.87
C LYS A 122 -2.11 14.28 -14.70
N ASP A 123 -2.76 14.78 -15.74
CA ASP A 123 -3.53 16.00 -15.66
C ASP A 123 -4.69 15.86 -14.65
N SER A 124 -5.42 14.74 -14.70
CA SER A 124 -6.50 14.44 -13.75
C SER A 124 -6.00 14.33 -12.31
N LEU A 125 -4.84 13.72 -12.07
CA LEU A 125 -4.31 13.47 -10.71
C LEU A 125 -3.39 14.59 -10.20
N ARG A 126 -3.10 15.63 -10.99
CA ARG A 126 -2.03 16.59 -10.69
C ARG A 126 -2.17 17.24 -9.31
N LEU A 127 -3.37 17.68 -8.94
CA LEU A 127 -3.59 18.34 -7.66
C LEU A 127 -3.51 17.36 -6.49
N ALA A 128 -4.13 16.18 -6.61
CA ALA A 128 -4.04 15.13 -5.61
C ALA A 128 -2.59 14.69 -5.39
N TYR A 129 -1.80 14.58 -6.47
CA TYR A 129 -0.39 14.23 -6.39
C TYR A 129 0.42 15.26 -5.61
N LEU A 130 0.25 16.56 -5.92
CA LEU A 130 0.97 17.62 -5.21
C LEU A 130 0.65 17.60 -3.71
N ASP A 131 -0.62 17.49 -3.34
CA ASP A 131 -1.03 17.38 -1.94
C ASP A 131 -0.46 16.10 -1.28
N ALA A 132 -0.52 14.97 -1.97
CA ALA A 132 0.02 13.70 -1.48
C ALA A 132 1.54 13.75 -1.22
N THR A 133 2.31 14.46 -2.06
CA THR A 133 3.76 14.63 -1.86
C THR A 133 4.10 15.33 -0.54
N VAL A 134 3.33 16.37 -0.19
CA VAL A 134 3.52 17.14 1.04
C VAL A 134 3.13 16.29 2.25
N ARG A 135 1.95 15.67 2.22
CA ARG A 135 1.47 14.84 3.34
C ARG A 135 2.39 13.66 3.63
N ALA A 136 2.92 13.01 2.59
CA ALA A 136 3.84 11.89 2.76
C ALA A 136 5.14 12.30 3.46
N ALA A 137 5.71 13.45 3.09
CA ALA A 137 6.90 14.01 3.72
C ALA A 137 6.68 14.27 5.22
N ASP A 138 5.50 14.75 5.59
CA ASP A 138 5.14 15.04 6.99
C ASP A 138 4.73 13.79 7.81
N THR A 139 4.47 12.65 7.15
CA THR A 139 3.98 11.43 7.84
C THR A 139 5.11 10.63 8.49
N HIS A 140 6.04 10.10 7.68
CA HIS A 140 7.25 9.39 8.10
C HIS A 140 8.19 9.09 6.92
N ALA A 141 9.47 8.82 7.21
CA ALA A 141 10.52 8.64 6.20
C ALA A 141 10.24 7.53 5.15
N LEU A 142 9.49 6.47 5.50
CA LEU A 142 9.17 5.42 4.52
C LEU A 142 7.99 5.82 3.62
N ALA A 143 7.01 6.59 4.12
CA ALA A 143 5.99 7.21 3.28
C ALA A 143 6.62 8.18 2.29
N ASP A 144 7.48 9.08 2.77
CA ASP A 144 8.24 10.00 1.93
C ASP A 144 9.03 9.24 0.85
N LYS A 145 9.73 8.17 1.22
CA LYS A 145 10.46 7.34 0.26
C LYS A 145 9.58 6.68 -0.81
N HIS A 146 8.39 6.17 -0.45
CA HIS A 146 7.49 5.53 -1.41
C HIS A 146 6.79 6.53 -2.34
N VAL A 147 6.57 7.76 -1.86
CA VAL A 147 5.85 8.81 -2.60
C VAL A 147 6.81 9.66 -3.42
N ASN A 148 7.84 10.20 -2.77
CA ASN A 148 8.77 11.21 -3.31
C ASN A 148 10.11 10.63 -3.76
N GLY A 149 10.39 9.35 -3.45
CA GLY A 149 11.63 8.70 -3.85
C GLY A 149 11.75 8.44 -5.37
N GLU A 150 12.98 8.30 -5.85
CA GLU A 150 13.27 8.09 -7.28
C GLU A 150 12.64 6.81 -7.84
N LYS A 151 12.57 5.74 -7.03
CA LYS A 151 12.01 4.45 -7.43
C LYS A 151 10.52 4.36 -7.13
N LEU A 152 9.77 3.79 -8.07
CA LEU A 152 8.38 3.39 -7.86
C LEU A 152 8.34 1.99 -7.24
N TRP A 153 7.69 1.89 -6.10
CA TRP A 153 7.49 0.63 -5.39
C TRP A 153 6.10 0.10 -5.73
N MET A 154 6.04 -1.10 -6.30
CA MET A 154 4.82 -1.68 -6.86
C MET A 154 4.57 -3.08 -6.29
N GLY A 155 3.35 -3.57 -6.42
CA GLY A 155 2.93 -4.90 -5.95
C GLY A 155 2.46 -4.89 -4.50
N ASP A 156 2.04 -6.04 -3.99
CA ASP A 156 1.57 -6.08 -2.60
C ASP A 156 2.75 -5.88 -1.64
N ALA A 157 2.62 -5.09 -0.57
CA ALA A 157 3.71 -4.99 0.42
C ALA A 157 3.96 -6.37 1.06
N HIS A 158 2.90 -7.00 1.55
CA HIS A 158 2.93 -8.30 2.19
C HIS A 158 1.62 -9.07 1.93
N ILE A 159 1.51 -10.29 2.46
CA ILE A 159 0.35 -11.16 2.27
C ILE A 159 -0.98 -10.51 2.66
N GLY A 160 -0.98 -9.64 3.67
CA GLY A 160 -2.16 -8.84 4.04
C GLY A 160 -2.66 -7.93 2.91
N GLY A 161 -1.76 -7.24 2.20
CA GLY A 161 -2.11 -6.41 1.06
C GLY A 161 -2.68 -7.25 -0.10
N ARG A 162 -2.06 -8.41 -0.38
CA ARG A 162 -2.58 -9.34 -1.39
C ARG A 162 -4.01 -9.80 -1.10
N ARG A 163 -4.26 -10.23 0.14
CA ARG A 163 -5.60 -10.65 0.58
C ARG A 163 -6.61 -9.52 0.51
N TYR A 164 -6.18 -8.29 0.81
CA TYR A 164 -7.02 -7.12 0.66
C TYR A 164 -7.39 -6.92 -0.81
N SER A 165 -6.42 -6.91 -1.73
CA SER A 165 -6.66 -6.78 -3.17
C SER A 165 -7.62 -7.86 -3.69
N GLN A 166 -7.43 -9.12 -3.29
CA GLN A 166 -8.31 -10.24 -3.66
C GLN A 166 -9.76 -10.06 -3.18
N LYS A 167 -9.97 -9.36 -2.06
CA LYS A 167 -11.30 -9.13 -1.49
C LYS A 167 -12.00 -7.87 -2.02
N HIS A 168 -11.28 -6.93 -2.62
CA HIS A 168 -11.84 -5.61 -2.95
C HIS A 168 -11.62 -5.18 -4.41
N VAL A 169 -10.74 -5.83 -5.16
CA VAL A 169 -10.49 -5.53 -6.57
C VAL A 169 -11.34 -6.44 -7.45
N VAL A 170 -12.01 -5.86 -8.44
CA VAL A 170 -12.89 -6.57 -9.37
C VAL A 170 -12.09 -7.07 -10.57
N VAL A 171 -12.05 -8.39 -10.75
CA VAL A 171 -11.37 -9.06 -11.87
C VAL A 171 -12.27 -10.19 -12.39
N PRO A 172 -13.21 -9.89 -13.30
CA PRO A 172 -14.16 -10.89 -13.79
C PRO A 172 -13.46 -12.06 -14.46
N GLY A 173 -13.84 -13.28 -14.07
CA GLY A 173 -13.27 -14.52 -14.59
C GLY A 173 -12.03 -15.02 -13.84
N ASN A 174 -11.47 -14.22 -12.92
CA ASN A 174 -10.42 -14.68 -12.00
C ASN A 174 -11.04 -15.02 -10.64
N PRO A 175 -11.14 -16.31 -10.25
CA PRO A 175 -11.85 -16.73 -9.03
C PRO A 175 -11.17 -16.29 -7.73
N ASP A 176 -9.92 -15.83 -7.78
CA ASP A 176 -9.21 -15.33 -6.60
C ASP A 176 -9.64 -13.90 -6.21
N TYR A 177 -10.44 -13.23 -7.04
CA TYR A 177 -10.84 -11.82 -6.90
C TYR A 177 -12.36 -11.65 -6.86
N VAL A 178 -12.82 -10.43 -6.61
CA VAL A 178 -14.25 -10.06 -6.69
C VAL A 178 -14.71 -10.11 -8.15
N GLN A 179 -15.91 -10.61 -8.43
CA GLN A 179 -16.42 -10.69 -9.80
C GLN A 179 -17.25 -9.48 -10.22
N SER A 180 -17.85 -8.76 -9.26
CA SER A 180 -18.55 -7.48 -9.50
C SER A 180 -18.76 -6.68 -8.22
N ALA A 181 -18.95 -5.36 -8.34
CA ALA A 181 -19.35 -4.51 -7.20
C ALA A 181 -20.70 -4.95 -6.59
N LYS A 182 -21.63 -5.43 -7.43
CA LYS A 182 -22.90 -5.99 -6.98
C LYS A 182 -22.71 -7.24 -6.11
N GLU A 183 -21.80 -8.12 -6.51
CA GLU A 183 -21.46 -9.30 -5.73
C GLU A 183 -20.83 -8.90 -4.38
N TYR A 184 -19.89 -7.97 -4.40
CA TYR A 184 -19.25 -7.45 -3.19
C TYR A 184 -20.30 -6.94 -2.20
N ARG A 185 -21.18 -6.02 -2.64
CA ARG A 185 -22.25 -5.46 -1.80
C ARG A 185 -23.15 -6.53 -1.20
N ARG A 186 -23.46 -7.59 -1.95
CA ARG A 186 -24.27 -8.69 -1.43
C ARG A 186 -23.56 -9.44 -0.30
N ARG A 187 -22.24 -9.66 -0.42
CA ARG A 187 -21.46 -10.34 0.62
C ARG A 187 -21.42 -9.50 1.91
N GLU A 188 -21.15 -8.20 1.81
CA GLU A 188 -21.06 -7.32 2.98
C GLU A 188 -22.41 -7.06 3.68
N MET A 189 -23.54 -7.23 2.97
CA MET A 189 -24.88 -7.09 3.59
C MET A 189 -25.46 -8.41 4.12
N ASP A 190 -24.83 -9.54 3.82
CA ASP A 190 -25.24 -10.86 4.29
C ASP A 190 -24.41 -11.32 5.54
N GLU A 191 -23.38 -10.57 5.94
CA GLU A 191 -22.55 -10.77 7.16
C GLU A 191 -23.02 -9.91 8.34
#